data_AF-A0A2E7F0Q2-F1
#
_entry.id   AF-A0A2E7F0Q2-F1
#
_cell.length_a   1.000
_cell.length_b   1.000
_cell.length_c   1.000
_cell.angle_alpha   90.00
_cell.angle_beta   90.00
_cell.angle_gamma   90.00
#
_symmetry.space_group_name_H-M   'P 1'
#
loop_
_entity.id
_entity.type
_entity.pdbx_description
1 polymer ?
#
loop_
_entity_poly.entity_id
_entity_poly.type
_entity_poly.pdbx_seq_one_letter_code
_entity_poly.pdbx_strand_id
1 'polypeptide(L)'
;MKMKLYSAATREEAVALAFADMGQDAVILSEWEAETGYEVRAGVERATQRVAPKFELKAEPRPSPVLQLNRYREQLKDILSWHGAPDGFSDVLATTGARLVDANTDLSNGFVYALEGMVGYSPITPGLERPIMLVGPPGSGKTSTAAKFVRRSQAANCEAVPIVADFDATSGSSQLAAYLQRDVGKVPTSLTPDQLLKSYDRIRALGRGMVIDTPPINPTDSEDLDRLRDLITLVDAEPVLVISAEGHPLDLEDNVKAFAELGIRRCIITKLDVVKRRGSVLYAIANARLNISHLSLTPFIGGGLIPATSNRLARILLEHAPGAESLKGAA
;
A
#
# COMPACT_ATOMS: atom_id res chain seq x y z
N MET A 1 24.24 59.79 13.46
CA MET A 1 24.01 61.15 13.97
C MET A 1 24.83 62.14 13.13
N LYS A 2 24.21 63.20 12.58
CA LYS A 2 24.94 64.26 11.85
C LYS A 2 24.98 65.50 12.75
N MET A 3 26.16 66.01 13.05
CA MET A 3 26.37 67.15 13.94
C MET A 3 26.98 68.32 13.15
N LYS A 4 26.55 69.54 13.47
CA LYS A 4 27.11 70.78 12.93
C LYS A 4 27.26 71.82 14.05
N LEU A 5 28.19 72.74 13.84
CA LEU A 5 28.45 73.88 14.72
C LEU A 5 27.92 75.14 14.02
N TYR A 6 27.22 75.98 14.77
CA TYR A 6 26.66 77.26 14.32
C TYR A 6 27.18 78.35 15.24
N SER A 7 27.59 79.48 14.66
CA SER A 7 28.10 80.64 15.38
C SER A 7 27.33 81.90 14.98
N ALA A 8 26.88 82.69 15.94
CA ALA A 8 26.20 83.97 15.69
C ALA A 8 26.51 85.00 16.79
N ALA A 9 26.09 86.25 16.58
CA ALA A 9 26.32 87.34 17.55
C ALA A 9 25.53 87.12 18.84
N THR A 10 24.35 86.51 18.77
CA THR A 10 23.52 86.19 19.93
C THR A 10 23.18 84.70 19.99
N ARG A 11 22.86 84.23 21.20
CA ARG A 11 22.41 82.85 21.43
C ARG A 11 21.15 82.53 20.63
N GLU A 12 20.16 83.43 20.60
CA GLU A 12 18.92 83.17 19.86
C GLU A 12 19.18 82.98 18.36
N GLU A 13 20.08 83.77 17.76
CA GLU A 13 20.43 83.64 16.35
C GLU A 13 21.16 82.32 16.06
N ALA A 14 22.10 81.91 16.91
CA ALA A 14 22.84 80.66 16.73
C ALA A 14 21.92 79.43 16.83
N VAL A 15 20.97 79.45 17.78
CA VAL A 15 19.96 78.41 17.93
C VAL A 15 18.97 78.42 16.76
N ALA A 16 18.53 79.61 16.31
CA ALA A 16 17.63 79.74 15.16
C ALA A 16 18.28 79.21 13.86
N LEU A 17 19.57 79.49 13.64
CA LEU A 17 20.33 78.93 12.52
C LEU A 17 20.41 77.40 12.58
N ALA A 18 20.63 76.84 13.78
CA ALA A 18 20.67 75.40 13.96
C ALA A 18 19.32 74.75 13.59
N PHE A 19 18.19 75.29 14.05
CA PHE A 19 16.87 74.77 13.71
C PHE A 19 16.46 75.03 12.26
N ALA A 20 16.88 76.15 11.67
CA ALA A 20 16.61 76.47 10.26
C ALA A 20 17.34 75.53 9.30
N ASP A 21 18.60 75.16 9.59
CA ASP A 21 19.39 74.24 8.75
C ASP A 21 19.10 72.76 9.04
N MET A 22 18.92 72.38 10.32
CA MET A 22 18.77 70.96 10.71
C MET A 22 17.32 70.49 10.84
N GLY A 23 16.34 71.40 10.86
CA GLY A 23 14.93 71.12 11.10
C GLY A 23 14.55 71.20 12.59
N GLN A 24 13.25 71.26 12.89
CA GLN A 24 12.75 71.41 14.27
C GLN A 24 13.04 70.21 15.19
N ASP A 25 13.38 69.06 14.62
CA ASP A 25 13.75 67.84 15.37
C ASP A 25 15.22 67.85 15.85
N ALA A 26 15.94 68.96 15.68
CA ALA A 26 17.32 69.08 16.13
C ALA A 26 17.43 69.18 17.66
N VAL A 27 18.43 68.51 18.22
CA VAL A 27 18.75 68.61 19.65
C VAL A 27 20.01 69.44 19.80
N ILE A 28 19.95 70.48 20.64
CA ILE A 28 21.13 71.26 21.03
C ILE A 28 21.94 70.44 22.01
N LEU A 29 23.18 70.13 21.65
CA LEU A 29 24.07 69.26 22.42
C LEU A 29 24.97 70.05 23.36
N SER A 30 25.40 71.24 22.92
CA SER A 30 26.21 72.14 23.73
C SER A 30 26.08 73.57 23.23
N GLU A 31 26.16 74.51 24.15
CA GLU A 31 26.23 75.94 23.90
C GLU A 31 27.32 76.56 24.77
N TRP A 32 28.11 77.46 24.21
CA TRP A 32 29.05 78.28 24.97
C TRP A 32 29.22 79.66 24.34
N GLU A 33 29.56 80.62 25.18
CA GLU A 33 29.90 81.99 24.79
C GLU A 33 31.39 82.05 24.47
N ALA A 34 31.73 82.40 23.23
CA ALA A 34 33.08 82.61 22.76
C ALA A 34 33.40 84.12 22.71
N GLU A 35 34.69 84.47 22.58
CA GLU A 35 35.15 85.88 22.59
C GLU A 35 34.49 86.76 21.50
N THR A 36 33.95 86.16 20.43
CA THR A 36 33.36 86.87 19.30
C THR A 36 31.90 86.50 19.00
N GLY A 37 31.20 85.83 19.93
CA GLY A 37 29.79 85.47 19.78
C GLY A 37 29.39 84.17 20.48
N TYR A 38 28.20 83.65 20.20
CA TYR A 38 27.69 82.39 20.72
C TYR A 38 27.89 81.25 19.73
N GLU A 39 28.43 80.14 20.21
CA GLU A 39 28.57 78.90 19.45
C GLU A 39 27.62 77.82 19.98
N VAL A 40 26.84 77.25 19.07
CA VAL A 40 25.83 76.23 19.36
C VAL A 40 26.12 75.00 18.51
N ARG A 41 26.28 73.85 19.15
CA ARG A 41 26.43 72.57 18.48
C ARG A 41 25.12 71.82 18.52
N ALA A 42 24.55 71.57 17.35
CA ALA A 42 23.31 70.84 17.19
C ALA A 42 23.52 69.52 16.47
N GLY A 43 22.72 68.52 16.85
CA GLY A 43 22.71 67.20 16.24
C GLY A 43 21.29 66.77 15.90
N VAL A 44 21.14 66.12 14.74
CA VAL A 44 19.92 65.39 14.38
C VAL A 44 20.28 63.93 14.26
N GLU A 45 19.58 63.11 15.03
CA GLU A 45 19.55 61.68 14.82
C GLU A 45 18.55 61.41 13.70
N ARG A 46 19.04 61.40 12.45
CA ARG A 46 18.27 60.75 11.39
C ARG A 46 18.21 59.29 11.77
N ALA A 47 17.06 58.87 12.28
CA ALA A 47 16.69 57.46 12.31
C ALA A 47 16.77 56.98 10.87
N THR A 48 17.92 56.42 10.48
CA THR A 48 17.97 55.52 9.34
C THR A 48 17.25 54.27 9.80
N GLN A 49 15.91 54.34 9.89
CA GLN A 49 15.09 53.19 9.60
C GLN A 49 15.38 52.85 8.13
N ARG A 50 16.53 52.21 7.89
CA ARG A 50 16.56 51.15 6.91
C ARG A 50 15.63 50.10 7.48
N VAL A 51 14.34 50.28 7.24
CA VAL A 51 13.41 49.15 7.23
C VAL A 51 14.07 48.22 6.24
N ALA A 52 14.69 47.14 6.73
CA ALA A 52 15.07 46.04 5.85
C ALA A 52 13.81 45.77 5.02
N PRO A 53 13.89 45.78 3.67
CA PRO A 53 12.71 45.54 2.87
C PRO A 53 12.03 44.31 3.45
N LYS A 54 10.74 44.41 3.80
CA LYS A 54 9.99 43.23 4.22
C LYS A 54 10.16 42.24 3.09
N PHE A 55 10.98 41.22 3.34
CA PHE A 55 11.13 40.11 2.42
C PHE A 55 9.84 39.31 2.58
N GLU A 56 8.77 39.80 1.97
CA GLU A 56 7.59 39.01 1.74
C GLU A 56 8.04 37.88 0.82
N LEU A 57 8.18 36.69 1.40
CA LEU A 57 8.23 35.44 0.66
C LEU A 57 6.97 35.39 -0.21
N LYS A 58 7.06 35.91 -1.43
CA LYS A 58 5.98 35.88 -2.44
C LYS A 58 5.66 34.46 -2.91
N ALA A 59 6.48 33.49 -2.53
CA ALA A 59 6.21 32.08 -2.72
C ALA A 59 6.08 31.44 -1.34
N GLU A 60 4.99 30.67 -1.15
CA GLU A 60 4.92 29.75 -0.02
C GLU A 60 6.19 28.89 -0.01
N PRO A 61 6.81 28.65 1.17
CA PRO A 61 8.00 27.83 1.26
C PRO A 61 7.69 26.44 0.70
N ARG A 62 8.21 26.13 -0.49
CA ARG A 62 8.17 24.78 -1.03
C ARG A 62 8.95 23.89 -0.05
N PRO A 63 8.34 22.86 0.55
CA PRO A 63 9.04 22.01 1.49
C PRO A 63 10.26 21.40 0.80
N SER A 64 11.38 21.31 1.52
CA SER A 64 12.61 20.76 0.94
C SER A 64 12.34 19.33 0.41
N PRO A 65 12.99 18.91 -0.70
CA PRO A 65 12.79 17.58 -1.27
C PRO A 65 12.99 16.45 -0.24
N VAL A 66 13.94 16.63 0.69
CA VAL A 66 14.21 15.71 1.81
C VAL A 66 13.03 15.63 2.78
N LEU A 67 12.40 16.76 3.12
CA LEU A 67 11.24 16.79 4.00
C LEU A 67 10.01 16.12 3.34
N GLN A 68 9.83 16.31 2.03
CA GLN A 68 8.77 15.66 1.27
C GLN A 68 8.94 14.14 1.23
N LEU A 69 10.16 13.66 0.97
CA LEU A 69 10.50 12.24 0.95
C LEU A 69 10.22 11.56 2.30
N ASN A 70 10.65 12.21 3.40
CA ASN A 70 10.41 11.71 4.75
C ASN A 70 8.91 11.65 5.07
N ARG A 71 8.14 12.69 4.73
CA ARG A 71 6.69 12.70 4.93
C ARG A 71 6.00 11.57 4.17
N TYR A 72 6.38 11.34 2.91
CA TYR A 72 5.80 10.26 2.13
C TYR A 72 6.13 8.88 2.70
N ARG A 73 7.38 8.66 3.12
CA ARG A 73 7.78 7.42 3.81
C ARG A 73 6.93 7.18 5.05
N GLU A 74 6.76 8.18 5.91
CA GLU A 74 5.93 8.05 7.11
C GLU A 74 4.46 7.79 6.75
N GLN A 75 3.91 8.44 5.72
CA GLN A 75 2.55 8.16 5.24
C GLN A 75 2.38 6.71 4.77
N LEU A 76 3.31 6.17 3.99
CA LEU A 76 3.26 4.77 3.57
C LEU A 76 3.34 3.82 4.76
N LYS A 77 4.22 4.13 5.72
CA LYS A 77 4.36 3.35 6.95
C LYS A 77 3.07 3.37 7.76
N ASP A 78 2.43 4.53 7.92
CA ASP A 78 1.18 4.69 8.64
C ASP A 78 0.04 3.89 7.99
N ILE A 79 -0.04 3.88 6.66
CA ILE A 79 -1.04 3.09 5.92
C ILE A 79 -0.83 1.59 6.15
N LEU A 80 0.41 1.10 6.07
CA LEU A 80 0.72 -0.32 6.30
C LEU A 80 0.48 -0.72 7.76
N SER A 81 0.86 0.14 8.70
CA SER A 81 0.63 -0.05 10.13
C SER A 81 -0.87 -0.06 10.43
N TRP A 82 -1.65 0.84 9.81
CA TRP A 82 -3.11 0.83 9.88
C TRP A 82 -3.66 -0.49 9.36
N HIS A 83 -3.09 -1.07 8.30
CA HIS A 83 -3.50 -2.38 7.80
C HIS A 83 -3.05 -3.57 8.68
N GLY A 84 -2.31 -3.33 9.77
CA GLY A 84 -1.84 -4.37 10.69
C GLY A 84 -0.62 -5.13 10.17
N ALA A 85 0.16 -4.54 9.26
CA ALA A 85 1.47 -5.08 8.89
C ALA A 85 2.48 -4.89 10.04
N PRO A 86 3.39 -5.85 10.28
CA PRO A 86 4.46 -5.68 11.27
C PRO A 86 5.37 -4.49 10.94
N ASP A 87 5.86 -3.79 11.97
CA ASP A 87 6.65 -2.57 11.83
C ASP A 87 7.85 -2.71 10.88
N GLY A 88 8.61 -3.80 11.02
CA GLY A 88 9.77 -4.05 10.17
C GLY A 88 9.39 -4.20 8.68
N PHE A 89 8.26 -4.86 8.40
CA PHE A 89 7.75 -4.99 7.03
C PHE A 89 7.25 -3.65 6.49
N SER A 90 6.53 -2.88 7.32
CA SER A 90 6.06 -1.54 7.01
C SER A 90 7.22 -0.58 6.70
N ASP A 91 8.29 -0.62 7.50
CA ASP A 91 9.49 0.19 7.31
C ASP A 91 10.22 -0.12 6.00
N VAL A 92 10.36 -1.41 5.67
CA VAL A 92 11.03 -1.84 4.44
C VAL A 92 10.23 -1.40 3.21
N LEU A 93 8.92 -1.65 3.19
CA LEU A 93 8.05 -1.24 2.10
C LEU A 93 8.02 0.29 1.93
N ALA A 94 7.83 1.03 3.02
CA ALA A 94 7.79 2.48 3.00
C ALA A 94 9.11 3.09 2.51
N THR A 95 10.24 2.55 2.96
CA THR A 95 11.57 3.00 2.53
C THR A 95 11.82 2.70 1.05
N THR A 96 11.41 1.51 0.59
CA THR A 96 11.54 1.10 -0.82
C THR A 96 10.69 1.99 -1.72
N GLY A 97 9.44 2.23 -1.33
CA GLY A 97 8.54 3.08 -2.09
C GLY A 97 9.01 4.53 -2.16
N ALA A 98 9.47 5.10 -1.03
CA ALA A 98 9.94 6.47 -0.98
C ALA A 98 11.17 6.71 -1.87
N ARG A 99 12.13 5.79 -1.93
CA ARG A 99 13.33 5.94 -2.77
C ARG A 99 13.04 6.04 -4.26
N LEU A 100 11.87 5.57 -4.70
CA LEU A 100 11.48 5.50 -6.11
C LEU A 100 10.51 6.63 -6.50
N VAL A 101 10.19 7.53 -5.58
CA VAL A 101 9.39 8.73 -5.88
C VAL A 101 10.32 9.85 -6.33
N ASP A 102 10.29 10.15 -7.63
CA ASP A 102 10.81 11.42 -8.14
C ASP A 102 9.86 12.56 -7.73
N ALA A 103 10.39 13.79 -7.62
CA ALA A 103 9.68 14.98 -7.13
C ALA A 103 8.40 15.36 -7.93
N ASN A 104 8.11 14.69 -9.05
CA ASN A 104 6.95 14.91 -9.93
C ASN A 104 6.05 13.66 -10.09
N THR A 105 6.27 12.59 -9.33
CA THR A 105 5.52 11.33 -9.49
C THR A 105 4.36 11.21 -8.50
N ASP A 106 3.21 10.72 -8.97
CA ASP A 106 2.07 10.33 -8.14
C ASP A 106 2.54 9.41 -7.01
N LEU A 107 2.27 9.82 -5.78
CA LEU A 107 2.64 9.13 -4.55
C LEU A 107 2.04 7.71 -4.48
N SER A 108 0.99 7.42 -5.26
CA SER A 108 0.45 6.08 -5.42
C SER A 108 1.43 5.12 -6.12
N ASN A 109 2.25 5.62 -7.06
CA ASN A 109 3.19 4.80 -7.83
C ASN A 109 4.37 4.30 -6.99
N GLY A 110 4.89 5.12 -6.07
CA GLY A 110 5.92 4.66 -5.14
C GLY A 110 5.47 3.44 -4.32
N PHE A 111 4.18 3.40 -3.96
CA PHE A 111 3.61 2.27 -3.24
C PHE A 111 3.46 1.02 -4.12
N VAL A 112 3.09 1.21 -5.38
CA VAL A 112 3.06 0.13 -6.39
C VAL A 112 4.44 -0.48 -6.55
N TYR A 113 5.48 0.33 -6.72
CA TYR A 113 6.85 -0.16 -6.86
C TYR A 113 7.37 -0.87 -5.61
N ALA A 114 7.03 -0.37 -4.42
CA ALA A 114 7.37 -1.04 -3.17
C ALA A 114 6.79 -2.47 -3.13
N LEU A 115 5.53 -2.63 -3.54
CA LEU A 115 4.87 -3.92 -3.59
C LEU A 115 5.48 -4.85 -4.66
N GLU A 116 5.86 -4.33 -5.83
CA GLU A 116 6.54 -5.12 -6.88
C GLU A 116 7.87 -5.71 -6.41
N GLY A 117 8.63 -4.96 -5.60
CA GLY A 117 9.90 -5.43 -5.06
C GLY A 117 9.77 -6.47 -3.94
N MET A 118 8.62 -6.52 -3.26
CA MET A 118 8.44 -7.33 -2.05
C MET A 118 7.50 -8.52 -2.24
N VAL A 119 6.63 -8.48 -3.24
CA VAL A 119 5.55 -9.44 -3.44
C VAL A 119 5.58 -9.94 -4.87
N GLY A 120 5.64 -11.25 -5.03
CA GLY A 120 5.55 -11.86 -6.35
C GLY A 120 4.11 -11.94 -6.85
N TYR A 121 3.90 -11.75 -8.15
CA TYR A 121 2.60 -11.87 -8.79
C TYR A 121 2.65 -12.92 -9.88
N SER A 122 1.74 -13.89 -9.84
CA SER A 122 1.69 -14.97 -10.84
C SER A 122 0.24 -15.34 -11.17
N PRO A 123 -0.48 -14.49 -11.93
CA PRO A 123 -1.87 -14.74 -12.27
C PRO A 123 -2.05 -15.98 -13.14
N ILE A 124 -3.03 -16.80 -12.77
CA ILE A 124 -3.47 -17.97 -13.54
C ILE A 124 -4.36 -17.53 -14.69
N THR A 125 -4.08 -18.05 -15.89
CA THR A 125 -4.86 -17.77 -17.11
C THR A 125 -6.24 -18.43 -17.04
N PRO A 126 -7.27 -17.88 -17.71
CA PRO A 126 -8.62 -18.45 -17.69
C PRO A 126 -8.69 -19.90 -18.21
N GLY A 127 -7.80 -20.27 -19.13
CA GLY A 127 -7.81 -21.60 -19.77
C GLY A 127 -7.37 -22.75 -18.86
N LEU A 128 -6.68 -22.48 -17.75
CA LEU A 128 -6.19 -23.52 -16.81
C LEU A 128 -5.42 -24.65 -17.53
N GLU A 129 -4.60 -24.31 -18.52
CA GLU A 129 -3.82 -25.25 -19.32
C GLU A 129 -2.95 -26.17 -18.45
N ARG A 130 -2.34 -25.59 -17.41
CA ARG A 130 -1.83 -26.36 -16.27
C ARG A 130 -2.97 -26.50 -15.26
N PRO A 131 -3.42 -27.73 -14.95
CA PRO A 131 -4.40 -27.97 -13.90
C PRO A 131 -3.95 -27.34 -12.58
N ILE A 132 -4.91 -26.80 -11.83
CA ILE A 132 -4.65 -26.28 -10.48
C ILE A 132 -5.41 -27.11 -9.44
N MET A 133 -4.80 -27.24 -8.28
CA MET A 133 -5.41 -27.84 -7.09
C MET A 133 -5.53 -26.76 -6.01
N LEU A 134 -6.74 -26.45 -5.60
CA LEU A 134 -6.99 -25.44 -4.57
C LEU A 134 -6.86 -26.07 -3.19
N VAL A 135 -5.89 -25.61 -2.41
CA VAL A 135 -5.56 -26.17 -1.09
C VAL A 135 -5.64 -25.07 -0.03
N GLY A 136 -5.84 -25.42 1.24
CA GLY A 136 -5.85 -24.43 2.32
C GLY A 136 -6.80 -24.76 3.47
N PRO A 137 -6.79 -23.92 4.53
CA PRO A 137 -7.54 -24.17 5.76
C PRO A 137 -9.06 -24.30 5.56
N PRO A 138 -9.80 -24.85 6.54
CA PRO A 138 -11.25 -24.76 6.59
C PRO A 138 -11.74 -23.32 6.42
N GLY A 139 -12.83 -23.11 5.66
CA GLY A 139 -13.43 -21.77 5.48
C GLY A 139 -12.62 -20.75 4.67
N SER A 140 -11.47 -21.13 4.10
CA SER A 140 -10.65 -20.27 3.23
C SER A 140 -11.31 -19.87 1.91
N GLY A 141 -12.36 -20.59 1.47
CA GLY A 141 -13.09 -20.30 0.24
C GLY A 141 -12.62 -21.08 -1.00
N LYS A 142 -12.07 -22.29 -0.83
CA LYS A 142 -11.64 -23.17 -1.94
C LYS A 142 -12.76 -23.43 -2.95
N THR A 143 -13.90 -23.96 -2.50
CA THR A 143 -15.04 -24.31 -3.36
C THR A 143 -15.62 -23.13 -4.11
N SER A 144 -15.77 -21.97 -3.45
CA SER A 144 -16.23 -20.74 -4.12
C SER A 144 -15.19 -20.22 -5.13
N THR A 145 -13.91 -20.34 -4.82
CA THR A 145 -12.81 -19.99 -5.75
C THR A 145 -12.77 -20.91 -6.96
N ALA A 146 -12.99 -22.23 -6.78
CA ALA A 146 -13.11 -23.19 -7.88
C ALA A 146 -14.26 -22.79 -8.82
N ALA A 147 -15.43 -22.48 -8.27
CA ALA A 147 -16.57 -22.02 -9.05
C ALA A 147 -16.27 -20.73 -9.83
N LYS A 148 -15.58 -19.77 -9.20
CA LYS A 148 -15.17 -18.52 -9.85
C LYS A 148 -14.18 -18.75 -11.00
N PHE A 149 -13.24 -19.69 -10.87
CA PHE A 149 -12.35 -20.05 -11.97
C PHE A 149 -13.11 -20.66 -13.14
N VAL A 150 -14.04 -21.59 -12.89
CA VAL A 150 -14.86 -22.19 -13.94
C VAL A 150 -15.68 -21.12 -14.67
N ARG A 151 -16.33 -20.21 -13.94
CA ARG A 151 -17.08 -19.10 -14.56
C ARG A 151 -16.17 -18.14 -15.33
N ARG A 152 -14.98 -17.82 -14.80
CA ARG A 152 -14.00 -16.98 -15.49
C ARG A 152 -13.48 -17.62 -16.78
N SER A 153 -13.25 -18.93 -16.78
CA SER A 153 -12.91 -19.69 -17.98
C SER A 153 -14.02 -19.59 -19.02
N GLN A 154 -15.28 -19.83 -18.62
CA GLN A 154 -16.44 -19.74 -19.52
C GLN A 154 -16.59 -18.35 -20.12
N ALA A 155 -16.46 -17.30 -19.30
CA ALA A 155 -16.53 -15.91 -19.76
C ALA A 155 -15.40 -15.55 -20.75
N ALA A 156 -14.28 -16.27 -20.71
CA ALA A 156 -13.16 -16.14 -21.64
C ALA A 156 -13.25 -17.09 -22.86
N ASN A 157 -14.39 -17.77 -23.06
CA ASN A 157 -14.58 -18.81 -24.09
C ASN A 157 -13.57 -19.98 -23.98
N CYS A 158 -13.07 -20.26 -22.78
CA CYS A 158 -12.25 -21.43 -22.48
C CYS A 158 -13.07 -22.50 -21.76
N GLU A 159 -12.68 -23.77 -21.89
CA GLU A 159 -13.31 -24.87 -21.17
C GLU A 159 -12.46 -25.31 -19.97
N ALA A 160 -12.98 -25.02 -18.76
CA ALA A 160 -12.45 -25.52 -17.51
C ALA A 160 -13.44 -26.46 -16.83
N VAL A 161 -12.95 -27.62 -16.39
CA VAL A 161 -13.72 -28.63 -15.69
C VAL A 161 -13.40 -28.58 -14.19
N PRO A 162 -14.39 -28.38 -13.31
CA PRO A 162 -14.20 -28.58 -11.89
C PRO A 162 -14.12 -30.08 -11.56
N ILE A 163 -13.23 -30.46 -10.66
CA ILE A 163 -13.22 -31.79 -10.03
C ILE A 163 -13.29 -31.58 -8.51
N VAL A 164 -14.15 -32.32 -7.82
CA VAL A 164 -14.19 -32.31 -6.35
C VAL A 164 -13.52 -33.57 -5.83
N ALA A 165 -12.48 -33.40 -5.03
CA ALA A 165 -11.94 -34.46 -4.19
C ALA A 165 -12.67 -34.42 -2.84
N ASP A 166 -13.63 -35.32 -2.63
CA ASP A 166 -14.49 -35.36 -1.43
C ASP A 166 -14.21 -36.64 -0.63
N PHE A 167 -12.98 -36.78 -0.15
CA PHE A 167 -12.53 -37.97 0.58
C PHE A 167 -13.22 -38.12 1.95
N ASP A 168 -13.71 -37.00 2.50
CA ASP A 168 -14.37 -36.93 3.81
C ASP A 168 -15.90 -36.93 3.72
N ALA A 169 -16.47 -37.12 2.52
CA ALA A 169 -17.92 -37.12 2.26
C ALA A 169 -18.65 -35.87 2.79
N THR A 170 -18.01 -34.71 2.65
CA THR A 170 -18.45 -33.40 3.16
C THR A 170 -19.48 -32.71 2.26
N SER A 171 -19.94 -33.35 1.18
CA SER A 171 -20.91 -32.84 0.21
C SER A 171 -20.43 -31.64 -0.62
N GLY A 172 -19.10 -31.52 -0.82
CA GLY A 172 -18.49 -30.43 -1.58
C GLY A 172 -19.03 -30.31 -3.02
N SER A 173 -19.43 -31.44 -3.61
CA SER A 173 -20.04 -31.52 -4.94
C SER A 173 -21.38 -30.80 -5.04
N SER A 174 -22.23 -30.90 -4.01
CA SER A 174 -23.52 -30.19 -3.93
C SER A 174 -23.33 -28.68 -3.88
N GLN A 175 -22.37 -28.20 -3.07
CA GLN A 175 -22.07 -26.78 -2.95
C GLN A 175 -21.51 -26.22 -4.26
N LEU A 176 -20.56 -26.92 -4.88
CA LEU A 176 -19.96 -26.50 -6.15
C LEU A 176 -20.99 -26.50 -7.29
N ALA A 177 -21.85 -27.51 -7.36
CA ALA A 177 -22.93 -27.59 -8.33
C ALA A 177 -23.92 -26.43 -8.18
N ALA A 178 -24.29 -26.08 -6.94
CA ALA A 178 -25.15 -24.93 -6.65
C ALA A 178 -24.51 -23.61 -7.12
N TYR A 179 -23.22 -23.39 -6.83
CA TYR A 179 -22.50 -22.20 -7.32
C TYR A 179 -22.44 -22.13 -8.85
N LEU A 180 -22.36 -23.27 -9.53
CA LEU A 180 -22.33 -23.35 -10.98
C LEU A 180 -23.72 -23.39 -11.63
N GLN A 181 -24.81 -23.44 -10.84
CA GLN A 181 -26.18 -23.64 -11.32
C GLN A 181 -26.29 -24.88 -12.22
N ARG A 182 -25.71 -25.99 -11.77
CA ARG A 182 -25.68 -27.28 -12.47
C ARG A 182 -26.23 -28.38 -11.58
N ASP A 183 -26.66 -29.48 -12.21
CA ASP A 183 -27.01 -30.70 -11.49
C ASP A 183 -25.75 -31.27 -10.81
N VAL A 184 -25.90 -31.79 -9.58
CA VAL A 184 -24.79 -32.37 -8.80
C VAL A 184 -24.07 -33.48 -9.58
N GLY A 185 -24.81 -34.32 -10.29
CA GLY A 185 -24.25 -35.42 -11.11
C GLY A 185 -23.39 -34.96 -12.29
N LYS A 186 -23.38 -33.66 -12.63
CA LYS A 186 -22.54 -33.08 -13.69
C LYS A 186 -21.21 -32.53 -13.17
N VAL A 187 -20.96 -32.59 -11.86
CA VAL A 187 -19.68 -32.22 -11.25
C VAL A 187 -18.90 -33.50 -10.93
N PRO A 188 -17.80 -33.80 -11.65
CA PRO A 188 -16.92 -34.92 -11.33
C PRO A 188 -16.52 -34.91 -9.86
N THR A 189 -16.93 -35.93 -9.13
CA THR A 189 -16.68 -36.07 -7.69
C THR A 189 -15.94 -37.37 -7.45
N SER A 190 -14.83 -37.29 -6.71
CA SER A 190 -13.95 -38.41 -6.40
C SER A 190 -13.92 -38.61 -4.90
N LEU A 191 -14.33 -39.80 -4.45
CA LEU A 191 -14.35 -40.20 -3.04
C LEU A 191 -13.06 -40.90 -2.61
N THR A 192 -12.19 -41.26 -3.56
CA THR A 192 -10.89 -41.88 -3.29
C THR A 192 -9.79 -41.30 -4.18
N PRO A 193 -8.51 -41.39 -3.79
CA PRO A 193 -7.37 -41.01 -4.63
C PRO A 193 -7.41 -41.66 -6.03
N ASP A 194 -7.73 -42.94 -6.13
CA ASP A 194 -7.83 -43.65 -7.42
C ASP A 194 -8.93 -43.09 -8.33
N GLN A 195 -10.06 -42.67 -7.74
CA GLN A 195 -11.14 -42.03 -8.49
C GLN A 195 -10.73 -40.64 -8.99
N LEU A 196 -9.95 -39.91 -8.19
CA LEU A 196 -9.41 -38.61 -8.55
C LEU A 196 -8.44 -38.74 -9.72
N LEU A 197 -7.49 -39.68 -9.64
CA LEU A 197 -6.53 -39.95 -10.70
C LEU A 197 -7.23 -40.32 -12.02
N LYS A 198 -8.20 -41.24 -11.97
CA LYS A 198 -9.00 -41.63 -13.15
C LYS A 198 -9.78 -40.46 -13.76
N SER A 199 -10.35 -39.59 -12.92
CA SER A 199 -11.09 -38.40 -13.38
C SER A 199 -10.15 -37.39 -14.01
N TYR A 200 -9.01 -37.15 -13.38
CA TYR A 200 -7.93 -36.30 -13.89
C TYR A 200 -7.44 -36.78 -15.26
N ASP A 201 -7.04 -38.04 -15.39
CA ASP A 201 -6.52 -38.60 -16.64
C ASP A 201 -7.55 -38.51 -17.78
N ARG A 202 -8.82 -38.81 -17.48
CA ARG A 202 -9.91 -38.69 -18.45
C ARG A 202 -10.07 -37.27 -18.97
N ILE A 203 -10.03 -36.26 -18.10
CA ILE A 203 -10.21 -34.86 -18.49
C ILE A 203 -8.95 -34.34 -19.19
N ARG A 204 -7.76 -34.74 -18.73
CA ARG A 204 -6.48 -34.42 -19.38
C ARG A 204 -6.43 -34.94 -20.81
N ALA A 205 -6.91 -36.16 -21.06
CA ALA A 205 -6.99 -36.74 -22.41
C ALA A 205 -7.90 -35.95 -23.37
N LEU A 206 -8.83 -35.14 -22.84
CA LEU A 206 -9.69 -34.25 -23.64
C LEU A 206 -9.06 -32.87 -23.89
N GLY A 207 -7.86 -32.60 -23.36
CA GLY A 207 -7.17 -31.31 -23.51
C GLY A 207 -7.87 -30.14 -22.82
N ARG A 208 -8.66 -30.41 -21.77
CA ARG A 208 -9.44 -29.38 -21.06
C ARG A 208 -8.71 -28.89 -19.81
N GLY A 209 -8.88 -27.60 -19.50
CA GLY A 209 -8.38 -27.04 -18.26
C GLY A 209 -9.11 -27.62 -17.04
N MET A 210 -8.43 -27.61 -15.89
CA MET A 210 -8.96 -28.25 -14.67
C MET A 210 -8.72 -27.40 -13.42
N VAL A 211 -9.72 -27.37 -12.56
CA VAL A 211 -9.60 -26.88 -11.17
C VAL A 211 -10.09 -27.95 -10.21
N ILE A 212 -9.20 -28.43 -9.36
CA ILE A 212 -9.48 -29.45 -8.35
C ILE A 212 -9.78 -28.73 -7.04
N ASP A 213 -10.99 -28.93 -6.51
CA ASP A 213 -11.39 -28.50 -5.17
C ASP A 213 -11.06 -29.62 -4.18
N THR A 214 -10.20 -29.35 -3.20
CA THR A 214 -9.76 -30.36 -2.23
C THR A 214 -10.49 -30.22 -0.90
N PRO A 215 -10.47 -31.27 -0.05
CA PRO A 215 -10.91 -31.16 1.33
C PRO A 215 -10.13 -30.05 2.08
N PRO A 216 -10.72 -29.51 3.17
CA PRO A 216 -10.00 -28.59 4.03
C PRO A 216 -8.83 -29.30 4.74
N ILE A 217 -7.70 -28.61 4.83
CA ILE A 217 -6.48 -29.12 5.47
C ILE A 217 -6.25 -28.31 6.74
N ASN A 218 -6.16 -28.96 7.90
CA ASN A 218 -5.74 -28.28 9.12
C ASN A 218 -4.20 -28.11 9.12
N PRO A 219 -3.67 -26.88 9.03
CA PRO A 219 -2.23 -26.66 8.99
C PRO A 219 -1.51 -26.94 10.33
N THR A 220 -2.25 -27.14 11.42
CA THR A 220 -1.70 -27.49 12.74
C THR A 220 -1.65 -29.00 12.98
N ASP A 221 -2.24 -29.80 12.09
CA ASP A 221 -2.26 -31.25 12.18
C ASP A 221 -1.29 -31.86 11.15
N SER A 222 -0.28 -32.57 11.64
CA SER A 222 0.74 -33.20 10.80
C SER A 222 0.16 -34.28 9.88
N GLU A 223 -0.85 -35.02 10.33
CA GLU A 223 -1.47 -36.06 9.49
C GLU A 223 -2.20 -35.43 8.29
N ASP A 224 -2.87 -34.31 8.49
CA ASP A 224 -3.53 -33.56 7.41
C ASP A 224 -2.52 -32.98 6.40
N LEU A 225 -1.37 -32.48 6.89
CA LEU A 225 -0.29 -32.01 6.03
C LEU A 225 0.36 -33.15 5.23
N ASP A 226 0.50 -34.33 5.83
CA ASP A 226 1.02 -35.53 5.15
C ASP A 226 0.05 -36.02 4.06
N ARG A 227 -1.26 -36.08 4.37
CA ARG A 227 -2.30 -36.39 3.38
C ARG A 227 -2.29 -35.40 2.21
N LEU A 228 -2.11 -34.11 2.50
CA LEU A 228 -1.97 -33.10 1.46
C LEU A 228 -0.72 -33.33 0.60
N ARG A 229 0.42 -33.70 1.21
CA ARG A 229 1.64 -34.02 0.46
C ARG A 229 1.41 -35.16 -0.53
N ASP A 230 0.78 -36.24 -0.08
CA ASP A 230 0.43 -37.38 -0.93
C ASP A 230 -0.48 -36.95 -2.08
N LEU A 231 -1.51 -36.15 -1.77
CA LEU A 231 -2.44 -35.63 -2.77
C LEU A 231 -1.75 -34.73 -3.82
N ILE A 232 -0.80 -33.88 -3.42
CA ILE A 232 0.00 -33.05 -4.32
C ILE A 232 0.81 -33.92 -5.28
N THR A 233 1.33 -35.07 -4.82
CA THR A 233 2.12 -35.98 -5.67
C THR A 233 1.27 -36.88 -6.56
N LEU A 234 -0.01 -37.05 -6.24
CA LEU A 234 -0.92 -37.97 -6.94
C LEU A 234 -1.22 -37.56 -8.38
N VAL A 235 -1.37 -36.26 -8.63
CA VAL A 235 -1.72 -35.71 -9.94
C VAL A 235 -0.80 -34.55 -10.30
N ASP A 236 -0.48 -34.41 -11.59
CA ASP A 236 0.30 -33.27 -12.11
C ASP A 236 -0.61 -32.03 -12.22
N ALA A 237 -0.90 -31.45 -11.06
CA ALA A 237 -1.65 -30.20 -10.88
C ALA A 237 -0.85 -29.27 -9.96
N GLU A 238 -0.84 -27.97 -10.26
CA GLU A 238 -0.17 -27.00 -9.40
C GLU A 238 -0.98 -26.74 -8.12
N PRO A 239 -0.43 -26.97 -6.92
CA PRO A 239 -1.12 -26.63 -5.70
C PRO A 239 -1.09 -25.11 -5.50
N VAL A 240 -2.28 -24.53 -5.29
CA VAL A 240 -2.50 -23.09 -5.10
C VAL A 240 -3.20 -22.88 -3.77
N LEU A 241 -2.51 -22.21 -2.84
CA LEU A 241 -3.05 -21.90 -1.52
C LEU A 241 -4.19 -20.89 -1.64
N VAL A 242 -5.38 -21.25 -1.17
CA VAL A 242 -6.47 -20.33 -0.92
C VAL A 242 -6.40 -19.93 0.55
N ILE A 243 -6.17 -18.64 0.79
CA ILE A 243 -6.03 -18.09 2.14
C ILE A 243 -7.02 -16.93 2.35
N SER A 244 -7.69 -16.96 3.49
CA SER A 244 -8.56 -15.88 3.95
C SER A 244 -7.72 -14.70 4.42
N ALA A 245 -8.11 -13.48 4.05
CA ALA A 245 -7.51 -12.28 4.64
C ALA A 245 -7.93 -12.05 6.11
N GLU A 246 -9.02 -12.69 6.54
CA GLU A 246 -9.52 -12.70 7.92
C GLU A 246 -8.75 -13.74 8.75
N GLY A 247 -8.25 -13.34 9.92
CA GLY A 247 -7.55 -14.18 10.88
C GLY A 247 -6.68 -13.38 11.85
N HIS A 248 -6.17 -14.03 12.90
CA HIS A 248 -5.14 -13.44 13.75
C HIS A 248 -3.81 -13.36 12.97
N PRO A 249 -3.01 -12.28 13.09
CA PRO A 249 -1.79 -12.10 12.29
C PRO A 249 -0.78 -13.26 12.39
N LEU A 250 -0.56 -13.78 13.60
CA LEU A 250 0.38 -14.89 13.81
C LEU A 250 -0.14 -16.20 13.19
N ASP A 251 -1.44 -16.47 13.32
CA ASP A 251 -2.05 -17.66 12.72
C ASP A 251 -2.00 -17.59 11.19
N LEU A 252 -2.16 -16.40 10.59
CA LEU A 252 -2.00 -16.22 9.15
C LEU A 252 -0.57 -16.53 8.70
N GLU A 253 0.44 -16.09 9.45
CA GLU A 253 1.85 -16.37 9.18
C GLU A 253 2.15 -17.87 9.29
N ASP A 254 1.76 -18.50 10.41
CA ASP A 254 1.97 -19.93 10.64
C ASP A 254 1.27 -20.79 9.60
N ASN A 255 0.02 -20.45 9.25
CA ASN A 255 -0.74 -21.14 8.21
C ASN A 255 -0.02 -21.06 6.87
N VAL A 256 0.32 -19.86 6.40
CA VAL A 256 0.97 -19.69 5.10
C VAL A 256 2.32 -20.40 5.07
N LYS A 257 3.09 -20.35 6.17
CA LYS A 257 4.37 -21.04 6.29
C LYS A 257 4.23 -22.56 6.20
N ALA A 258 3.25 -23.16 6.88
CA ALA A 258 3.02 -24.61 6.83
C ALA A 258 2.73 -25.09 5.39
N PHE A 259 1.91 -24.37 4.62
CA PHE A 259 1.69 -24.69 3.21
C PHE A 259 2.93 -24.44 2.34
N ALA A 260 3.71 -23.38 2.62
CA ALA A 260 4.94 -23.09 1.89
C ALA A 260 6.01 -24.20 2.07
N GLU A 261 6.08 -24.82 3.24
CA GLU A 261 6.97 -25.95 3.56
C GLU A 261 6.62 -27.21 2.75
N LEU A 262 5.37 -27.37 2.30
CA LEU A 262 4.95 -28.40 1.35
C LEU A 262 5.30 -28.09 -0.11
N GLY A 263 6.03 -26.99 -0.37
CA GLY A 263 6.46 -26.59 -1.71
C GLY A 263 5.43 -25.76 -2.47
N ILE A 264 4.37 -25.30 -1.82
CA ILE A 264 3.35 -24.44 -2.42
C ILE A 264 3.92 -23.03 -2.58
N ARG A 265 3.90 -22.51 -3.81
CA ARG A 265 4.52 -21.21 -4.17
C ARG A 265 3.55 -20.17 -4.70
N ARG A 266 2.27 -20.49 -4.84
CA ARG A 266 1.24 -19.59 -5.38
C ARG A 266 0.02 -19.58 -4.48
N CYS A 267 -0.59 -18.41 -4.31
CA CYS A 267 -1.78 -18.26 -3.49
C CYS A 267 -2.88 -17.39 -4.13
N ILE A 268 -4.04 -17.41 -3.50
CA ILE A 268 -5.22 -16.60 -3.77
C ILE A 268 -5.70 -16.05 -2.44
N ILE A 269 -5.89 -14.73 -2.37
CA ILE A 269 -6.40 -14.07 -1.17
C ILE A 269 -7.91 -13.92 -1.28
N THR A 270 -8.65 -14.42 -0.30
CA THR A 270 -10.11 -14.32 -0.23
C THR A 270 -10.58 -13.43 0.91
N LYS A 271 -11.90 -13.16 0.95
CA LYS A 271 -12.56 -12.36 1.99
C LYS A 271 -12.04 -10.92 2.12
N LEU A 272 -11.46 -10.36 1.05
CA LEU A 272 -10.96 -8.98 1.05
C LEU A 272 -12.08 -7.94 1.20
N ASP A 273 -13.31 -8.31 0.88
CA ASP A 273 -14.53 -7.53 1.03
C ASP A 273 -15.02 -7.37 2.48
N VAL A 274 -14.64 -8.30 3.37
CA VAL A 274 -15.09 -8.29 4.77
C VAL A 274 -13.98 -7.94 5.76
N VAL A 275 -12.75 -7.67 5.26
CA VAL A 275 -11.64 -7.21 6.10
C VAL A 275 -11.22 -5.77 5.79
N LYS A 276 -11.01 -4.99 6.86
CA LYS A 276 -10.39 -3.65 6.78
C LYS A 276 -8.87 -3.71 6.87
N ARG A 277 -8.36 -4.65 7.68
CA ARG A 277 -6.92 -4.87 7.93
C ARG A 277 -6.43 -5.95 6.96
N ARG A 278 -5.45 -5.64 6.12
CA ARG A 278 -5.01 -6.49 5.00
C ARG A 278 -3.49 -6.69 5.01
N GLY A 279 -2.78 -6.04 5.92
CA GLY A 279 -1.32 -6.00 5.99
C GLY A 279 -0.75 -7.29 6.56
N SER A 280 -1.44 -7.93 7.49
CA SER A 280 -0.98 -9.18 8.10
C SER A 280 -0.95 -10.35 7.11
N VAL A 281 -2.02 -10.55 6.31
CA VAL A 281 -2.03 -11.57 5.26
C VAL A 281 -0.99 -11.28 4.18
N LEU A 282 -0.79 -10.01 3.85
CA LEU A 282 0.23 -9.60 2.88
C LEU A 282 1.64 -9.93 3.38
N TYR A 283 1.92 -9.60 4.64
CA TYR A 283 3.18 -9.93 5.30
C TYR A 283 3.40 -11.45 5.33
N ALA A 284 2.41 -12.24 5.74
CA ALA A 284 2.50 -13.70 5.79
C ALA A 284 2.91 -14.29 4.42
N ILE A 285 2.27 -13.83 3.34
CA ILE A 285 2.58 -14.26 1.97
C ILE A 285 3.98 -13.82 1.55
N ALA A 286 4.34 -12.56 1.79
CA ALA A 286 5.65 -12.01 1.42
C ALA A 286 6.79 -12.73 2.18
N ASN A 287 6.61 -12.96 3.49
CA ASN A 287 7.58 -13.63 4.35
C ASN A 287 7.81 -15.08 3.90
N ALA A 288 6.75 -15.78 3.54
CA ALA A 288 6.83 -17.15 3.00
C ALA A 288 7.25 -17.21 1.51
N ARG A 289 7.44 -16.06 0.85
CA ARG A 289 7.83 -15.93 -0.57
C ARG A 289 6.85 -16.61 -1.52
N LEU A 290 5.55 -16.48 -1.26
CA LEU A 290 4.50 -16.94 -2.18
C LEU A 290 4.18 -15.86 -3.21
N ASN A 291 3.81 -16.30 -4.41
CA ASN A 291 3.28 -15.43 -5.44
C ASN A 291 1.76 -15.31 -5.32
N ILE A 292 1.23 -14.09 -5.35
CA ILE A 292 -0.22 -13.87 -5.38
C ILE A 292 -0.70 -14.03 -6.82
N SER A 293 -1.64 -14.93 -7.05
CA SER A 293 -2.26 -15.11 -8.36
C SER A 293 -3.52 -14.26 -8.54
N HIS A 294 -4.40 -14.27 -7.54
CA HIS A 294 -5.69 -13.62 -7.60
C HIS A 294 -6.10 -13.05 -6.25
N LEU A 295 -6.99 -12.07 -6.33
CA LEU A 295 -7.66 -11.42 -5.21
C LEU A 295 -9.16 -11.65 -5.38
N SER A 296 -9.84 -12.19 -4.37
CA SER A 296 -11.29 -12.32 -4.34
C SER A 296 -11.89 -11.20 -3.51
N LEU A 297 -12.57 -10.27 -4.19
CA LEU A 297 -13.10 -9.01 -3.64
C LEU A 297 -14.61 -9.02 -3.41
N THR A 298 -15.29 -10.16 -3.58
CA THR A 298 -16.74 -10.26 -3.39
C THR A 298 -17.13 -11.67 -2.93
N PRO A 299 -18.30 -11.85 -2.30
CA PRO A 299 -18.83 -13.18 -2.02
C PRO A 299 -19.49 -13.82 -3.25
N PHE A 300 -19.82 -13.02 -4.28
CA PHE A 300 -20.58 -13.47 -5.44
C PHE A 300 -19.73 -14.28 -6.43
N ILE A 301 -20.24 -15.42 -6.90
CA ILE A 301 -19.54 -16.33 -7.82
C ILE A 301 -19.43 -15.76 -9.24
N GLY A 302 -20.36 -14.89 -9.64
CA GLY A 302 -20.35 -14.25 -10.96
C GLY A 302 -19.21 -13.26 -11.20
N GLY A 303 -18.38 -12.95 -10.20
CA GLY A 303 -17.29 -12.00 -10.34
C GLY A 303 -16.38 -11.92 -9.11
N GLY A 304 -15.59 -10.85 -9.06
CA GLY A 304 -14.75 -10.51 -7.91
C GLY A 304 -13.45 -11.30 -7.77
N LEU A 305 -13.23 -12.40 -8.52
CA LEU A 305 -11.93 -13.04 -8.62
C LEU A 305 -11.11 -12.34 -9.72
N ILE A 306 -10.19 -11.48 -9.30
CA ILE A 306 -9.40 -10.64 -10.21
C ILE A 306 -7.93 -11.04 -10.18
N PRO A 307 -7.21 -11.03 -11.33
CA PRO A 307 -5.76 -11.17 -11.35
C PRO A 307 -5.07 -10.20 -10.39
N ALA A 308 -4.15 -10.71 -9.59
CA ALA A 308 -3.34 -9.90 -8.70
C ALA A 308 -2.28 -9.13 -9.49
N THR A 309 -2.13 -7.86 -9.15
CA THR A 309 -1.07 -6.97 -9.65
C THR A 309 -0.71 -6.01 -8.52
N SER A 310 0.50 -5.48 -8.54
CA SER A 310 0.95 -4.40 -7.66
C SER A 310 -0.03 -3.24 -7.64
N ASN A 311 -0.46 -2.77 -8.81
CA ASN A 311 -1.46 -1.70 -8.96
C ASN A 311 -2.79 -1.98 -8.25
N ARG A 312 -3.34 -3.19 -8.42
CA ARG A 312 -4.62 -3.56 -7.78
C ARG A 312 -4.47 -3.71 -6.27
N LEU A 313 -3.37 -4.33 -5.83
CA LEU A 313 -3.10 -4.49 -4.40
C LEU A 313 -2.86 -3.13 -3.73
N ALA A 314 -2.12 -2.23 -4.37
CA ALA A 314 -1.91 -0.86 -3.90
C ALA A 314 -3.25 -0.14 -3.73
N ARG A 315 -4.13 -0.18 -4.74
CA ARG A 315 -5.47 0.41 -4.64
C ARG A 315 -6.26 -0.14 -3.45
N ILE A 316 -6.25 -1.45 -3.25
CA ILE A 316 -6.89 -2.13 -2.12
C ILE A 316 -6.31 -1.67 -0.77
N LEU A 317 -5.00 -1.40 -0.69
CA LEU A 317 -4.36 -0.92 0.53
C LEU A 317 -4.48 0.60 0.73
N LEU A 318 -4.78 1.35 -0.33
CA LEU A 318 -5.06 2.79 -0.25
C LEU A 318 -6.55 3.04 0.01
N GLU A 319 -7.40 2.07 -0.29
CA GLU A 319 -8.83 2.10 0.02
C GLU A 319 -9.06 2.07 1.53
N HIS A 320 -9.78 3.07 2.04
CA HIS A 320 -10.20 3.20 3.44
C HIS A 320 -9.07 3.45 4.47
N ALA A 321 -7.80 3.48 4.05
CA ALA A 321 -6.69 3.84 4.93
C ALA A 321 -6.69 5.36 5.22
N PRO A 322 -6.65 5.79 6.49
CA PRO A 322 -6.45 7.19 6.87
C PRO A 322 -5.17 7.72 6.25
N GLY A 323 -5.20 8.93 5.68
CA GLY A 323 -4.05 9.54 5.03
C GLY A 323 -3.87 9.18 3.54
N ALA A 324 -4.60 8.20 3.01
CA ALA A 324 -4.56 7.88 1.58
C ALA A 324 -5.17 8.98 0.69
N GLU A 325 -6.05 9.83 1.24
CA GLU A 325 -6.61 11.00 0.52
C GLU A 325 -5.54 12.05 0.21
N SER A 326 -4.54 12.20 1.07
CA SER A 326 -3.40 13.11 0.85
C SER A 326 -2.50 12.64 -0.30
N LEU A 327 -2.53 11.34 -0.66
CA LEU A 327 -1.81 10.79 -1.80
C LEU A 327 -2.53 11.04 -3.13
N LYS A 328 -3.86 11.24 -3.11
CA LYS A 328 -4.68 11.52 -4.30
C LYS A 328 -4.67 12.99 -4.73
N GLY A 329 -4.31 13.90 -3.81
CA GLY A 329 -4.40 15.35 -4.01
C GLY A 329 -3.20 16.05 -4.66
N ALA A 330 -2.26 15.29 -5.25
CA ALA A 330 -1.08 15.83 -5.92
C ALA A 330 -1.08 15.62 -7.45
N ALA A 331 -2.27 15.40 -8.04
CA ALA A 331 -2.48 15.28 -9.49
C ALA A 331 -2.92 16.61 -10.11
#